data_AF-A0A8B8C5L5-F1
#
_entry.id   AF-A0A8B8C5L5-F1
#
_cell.length_a   1.000
_cell.length_b   1.000
_cell.length_c   1.000
_cell.angle_alpha   90.00
_cell.angle_beta   90.00
_cell.angle_gamma   90.00
#
_symmetry.space_group_name_H-M   'P 1'
#
loop_
_entity.id
_entity.type
_entity.pdbx_description
1 polymer ?
#
loop_
_entity_poly.entity_id
_entity_poly.type
_entity_poly.pdbx_seq_one_letter_code
_entity_poly.pdbx_strand_id
1 'polypeptide(L)'
;MCHTCTGVNCSRADLQECNTGATYCMNTMTQDQNGIRTITRGCVSENECFSKWWIITADDPRCLSMKNTPTGQPGQPIECNYCCKGAGCNQILRIPDSLLYTGEDHPSSGIGGVIQIG
;
A
#
# COMPACT_ATOMS: atom_id res chain seq x y z
N MET A 1 -15.25 1.33 0.95
CA MET A 1 -15.21 0.54 -0.29
C MET A 1 -13.81 0.64 -0.88
N CYS A 2 -13.27 -0.46 -1.37
CA CYS A 2 -11.94 -0.52 -1.98
C CYS A 2 -12.02 -1.26 -3.31
N HIS A 3 -11.07 -0.99 -4.21
CA HIS A 3 -10.85 -1.88 -5.34
C HIS A 3 -10.22 -3.17 -4.82
N THR A 4 -10.90 -4.29 -5.02
CA THR A 4 -10.46 -5.61 -4.60
C THR A 4 -10.42 -6.59 -5.77
N CYS A 5 -9.68 -7.67 -5.61
CA CYS A 5 -9.55 -8.71 -6.61
C CYS A 5 -9.18 -10.04 -5.95
N THR A 6 -9.57 -11.15 -6.56
CA THR A 6 -9.16 -12.49 -6.13
C THR A 6 -7.99 -12.97 -6.98
N GLY A 7 -6.82 -13.17 -6.37
CA GLY A 7 -5.64 -13.75 -7.02
C GLY A 7 -4.46 -12.77 -7.19
N VAL A 8 -3.55 -13.13 -8.09
CA VAL A 8 -2.32 -12.39 -8.41
C VAL A 8 -2.44 -11.76 -9.79
N ASN A 9 -2.03 -10.49 -9.95
CA ASN A 9 -2.15 -9.66 -11.17
C ASN A 9 -3.46 -8.89 -11.34
N CYS A 10 -3.80 -8.11 -10.33
CA CYS A 10 -4.99 -7.26 -10.31
C CYS A 10 -4.83 -5.96 -11.10
N SER A 11 -4.68 -6.11 -12.41
CA SER A 11 -4.72 -5.00 -13.38
C SER A 11 -6.12 -4.39 -13.48
N ARG A 12 -7.15 -5.21 -13.20
CA ARG A 12 -8.55 -4.80 -13.06
C ARG A 12 -9.04 -5.29 -11.69
N ALA A 13 -9.80 -4.45 -11.00
CA ALA A 13 -10.30 -4.71 -9.65
C ALA A 13 -11.65 -4.03 -9.48
N ASP A 14 -12.59 -4.74 -8.87
CA ASP A 14 -13.95 -4.26 -8.67
C ASP A 14 -14.05 -3.46 -7.38
N LEU A 15 -14.89 -2.43 -7.39
CA LEU A 15 -15.15 -1.66 -6.17
C LEU A 15 -16.10 -2.46 -5.27
N GLN A 16 -15.63 -2.85 -4.10
CA GLN A 16 -16.39 -3.66 -3.15
C GLN A 16 -16.49 -3.00 -1.78
N GLU A 17 -17.56 -3.30 -1.05
CA GLU A 17 -17.68 -2.98 0.36
C GLU A 17 -16.68 -3.80 1.18
N CYS A 18 -16.14 -3.17 2.22
CA CYS A 18 -15.19 -3.82 3.10
C CYS A 18 -15.89 -4.32 4.36
N ASN A 19 -15.45 -5.46 4.87
CA ASN A 19 -15.92 -5.99 6.14
C ASN A 19 -15.62 -5.03 7.30
N THR A 20 -16.39 -5.17 8.39
CA THR A 20 -16.17 -4.42 9.63
C THR A 20 -14.73 -4.58 10.11
N GLY A 21 -14.05 -3.45 10.38
CA GLY A 21 -12.65 -3.41 10.80
C GLY A 21 -11.62 -3.31 9.67
N ALA A 22 -12.03 -3.44 8.40
CA ALA A 22 -11.18 -3.27 7.22
C ALA A 22 -11.49 -1.95 6.50
N THR A 23 -11.24 -0.83 7.16
CA THR A 23 -11.64 0.52 6.68
C THR A 23 -10.64 1.17 5.72
N TYR A 24 -9.49 0.54 5.49
CA TYR A 24 -8.43 1.03 4.61
C TYR A 24 -8.31 0.16 3.37
N CYS A 25 -7.76 0.73 2.31
CA CYS A 25 -7.48 0.02 1.07
C CYS A 25 -5.97 -0.11 0.89
N MET A 26 -5.51 -1.27 0.45
CA MET A 26 -4.11 -1.52 0.16
C MET A 26 -3.91 -2.03 -1.26
N ASN A 27 -2.85 -1.55 -1.90
CA ASN A 27 -2.26 -2.14 -3.09
C ASN A 27 -0.90 -2.70 -2.72
N THR A 28 -0.71 -4.00 -2.92
CA THR A 28 0.61 -4.63 -2.77
C THR A 28 1.15 -4.94 -4.16
N MET A 29 2.40 -4.56 -4.37
CA MET A 29 3.17 -4.80 -5.57
C MET A 29 4.39 -5.61 -5.19
N THR A 30 4.60 -6.77 -5.81
CA THR A 30 5.87 -7.49 -5.74
C THR A 30 6.50 -7.51 -7.11
N GLN A 31 7.80 -7.30 -7.18
CA GLN A 31 8.60 -7.41 -8.39
C GLN A 31 9.61 -8.53 -8.20
N ASP A 32 9.69 -9.44 -9.17
CA ASP A 32 10.69 -10.51 -9.16
C ASP A 32 12.05 -10.06 -9.76
N GLN A 33 13.02 -10.97 -9.79
CA GLN A 33 14.33 -10.69 -10.37
C GLN A 33 14.29 -10.42 -11.89
N ASN A 34 13.25 -10.86 -12.59
CA ASN A 34 13.06 -10.61 -14.02
C ASN A 34 12.35 -9.28 -14.29
N GLY A 35 11.96 -8.53 -13.25
CA GLY A 35 11.20 -7.30 -13.37
C GLY A 35 9.70 -7.51 -13.59
N ILE A 36 9.20 -8.74 -13.47
CA ILE A 36 7.78 -9.07 -13.56
C ILE A 36 7.12 -8.61 -12.27
N ARG A 37 6.03 -7.85 -12.39
CA ARG A 37 5.26 -7.39 -11.24
C ARG A 37 3.99 -8.19 -11.05
N THR A 38 3.72 -8.50 -9.79
CA THR A 38 2.45 -9.02 -9.33
C THR A 38 1.78 -7.97 -8.46
N ILE A 39 0.48 -7.77 -8.69
CA ILE A 39 -0.33 -6.78 -7.97
C ILE A 39 -1.48 -7.50 -7.27
N THR A 40 -1.69 -7.19 -6.00
CA THR A 40 -2.90 -7.54 -5.26
C THR A 40 -3.52 -6.27 -4.70
N ARG A 41 -4.85 -6.28 -4.52
CA ARG A 41 -5.61 -5.15 -3.99
C ARG A 41 -6.68 -5.65 -3.04
N GLY A 42 -6.85 -4.97 -1.92
CA GLY A 42 -7.77 -5.44 -0.90
C GLY A 42 -8.15 -4.38 0.14
N CYS A 43 -9.21 -4.68 0.87
CA CYS A 43 -9.51 -4.01 2.13
C CYS A 43 -8.58 -4.55 3.21
N VAL A 44 -8.04 -3.67 4.06
CA VAL A 44 -7.14 -4.02 5.17
C VAL A 44 -7.52 -3.27 6.44
N SER A 45 -7.05 -3.78 7.57
CA SER A 45 -7.16 -3.07 8.84
C SER A 45 -6.19 -1.89 8.92
N GLU A 46 -6.44 -0.96 9.84
CA GLU A 46 -5.51 0.14 10.12
C GLU A 46 -4.13 -0.40 10.54
N ASN A 47 -4.07 -1.39 11.42
CA ASN A 47 -2.80 -1.96 11.90
C ASN A 47 -1.96 -2.58 10.77
N GLU A 48 -2.63 -3.18 9.78
CA GLU A 48 -1.95 -3.68 8.58
C GLU A 48 -1.45 -2.55 7.68
N CYS A 49 -2.25 -1.49 7.53
CA CYS A 49 -1.88 -0.25 6.84
C CYS A 49 -0.62 0.38 7.48
N PHE A 50 -0.59 0.50 8.80
CA PHE A 50 0.54 1.01 9.55
C PHE A 50 1.79 0.13 9.40
N SER A 51 1.67 -1.17 9.66
CA SER A 51 2.83 -2.06 9.63
C SER A 51 3.43 -2.25 8.23
N LYS A 52 2.62 -2.41 7.18
CA LYS A 52 3.12 -2.70 5.81
C LYS A 52 3.45 -1.46 5.00
N TRP A 53 2.61 -0.43 5.05
CA TRP A 53 2.86 0.81 4.32
C TRP A 53 3.74 1.74 5.16
N TRP A 54 3.24 2.21 6.31
CA TRP A 54 3.88 3.30 7.05
C TRP A 54 5.28 2.92 7.55
N ILE A 55 5.44 1.76 8.19
CA ILE A 55 6.72 1.35 8.78
C ILE A 55 7.71 0.80 7.75
N ILE A 56 7.24 0.07 6.73
CA ILE A 56 8.12 -0.68 5.82
C ILE A 56 8.33 0.03 4.48
N THR A 57 7.28 0.63 3.92
CA THR A 57 7.28 1.09 2.52
C THR A 57 7.43 2.61 2.39
N ALA A 58 6.86 3.38 3.31
CA ALA A 58 6.66 4.83 3.15
C ALA A 58 7.96 5.63 3.01
N ASP A 59 9.07 5.12 3.55
CA ASP A 59 10.39 5.75 3.46
C ASP A 59 11.32 5.10 2.40
N ASP A 60 10.87 4.08 1.67
CA ASP A 60 11.69 3.47 0.61
C ASP A 60 11.57 4.27 -0.71
N PRO A 61 12.65 4.96 -1.15
CA PRO A 61 12.61 5.78 -2.35
C PRO A 61 12.33 4.98 -3.64
N ARG A 62 12.59 3.68 -3.65
CA ARG A 62 12.28 2.79 -4.79
C ARG A 62 10.77 2.59 -4.93
N CYS A 63 10.04 2.56 -3.82
CA CYS A 63 8.58 2.55 -3.81
C CYS A 63 8.02 3.95 -4.12
N LEU A 64 8.59 5.00 -3.52
CA LEU A 64 8.17 6.38 -3.77
C LEU A 64 8.48 6.90 -5.18
N SER A 65 9.33 6.23 -5.97
CA SER A 65 9.58 6.59 -7.39
C SER A 65 8.89 5.64 -8.38
N MET A 66 8.08 4.71 -7.87
CA MET A 66 7.48 3.67 -8.68
C MET A 66 6.49 4.21 -9.72
N LYS A 67 6.65 3.72 -10.96
CA LYS A 67 5.70 3.92 -12.06
C LYS A 67 4.61 2.85 -12.05
N ASN A 68 3.41 3.23 -12.47
CA ASN A 68 2.23 2.35 -12.62
C ASN A 68 2.30 1.52 -13.91
N THR A 69 3.31 0.65 -14.01
CA THR A 69 3.56 -0.22 -15.17
C THR A 69 3.51 -1.69 -14.76
N PRO A 70 3.13 -2.61 -15.68
CA PRO A 70 3.03 -4.05 -15.40
C PRO A 70 4.40 -4.72 -15.18
N THR A 71 5.49 -4.05 -15.56
CA THR A 71 6.87 -4.50 -15.33
C THR A 71 7.70 -3.36 -14.77
N GLY A 72 8.80 -3.69 -14.10
CA GLY A 72 9.86 -2.74 -13.76
C GLY A 72 11.23 -3.24 -14.22
N GLN A 73 12.28 -2.69 -13.62
CA GLN A 73 13.65 -3.01 -14.02
C GLN A 73 14.06 -4.41 -13.51
N PRO A 74 14.57 -5.30 -14.39
CA PRO A 74 15.17 -6.56 -13.96
C PRO A 74 16.33 -6.34 -12.98
N GLY A 75 16.58 -7.34 -12.12
CA GLY A 75 17.64 -7.30 -11.10
C GLY A 75 17.29 -6.50 -9.84
N GLN A 76 16.06 -5.97 -9.74
CA GLN A 76 15.60 -5.19 -8.59
C GLN A 76 14.36 -5.82 -7.95
N PRO A 77 14.49 -6.97 -7.27
CA PRO A 77 13.37 -7.53 -6.53
C PRO A 77 12.96 -6.59 -5.40
N ILE A 78 11.65 -6.32 -5.28
CA ILE A 78 11.11 -5.40 -4.27
C ILE A 78 9.64 -5.71 -3.99
N GLU A 79 9.21 -5.45 -2.76
CA GLU A 79 7.80 -5.40 -2.38
C GLU A 79 7.46 -3.97 -1.93
N CYS A 80 6.37 -3.41 -2.45
CA CYS A 80 5.86 -2.12 -2.03
C CYS A 80 4.37 -2.26 -1.70
N ASN A 81 3.98 -1.74 -0.53
CA ASN A 81 2.60 -1.75 -0.06
C ASN A 81 2.10 -0.32 0.04
N TYR A 82 1.11 0.11 -0.74
CA TYR A 82 0.54 1.46 -0.64
C TYR A 82 -0.83 1.39 0.01
N CYS A 83 -1.06 2.24 1.01
CA CYS A 83 -2.31 2.21 1.76
C CYS A 83 -3.00 3.57 1.79
N CYS A 84 -4.34 3.58 1.75
CA CYS A 84 -5.16 4.78 1.73
C CYS A 84 -6.51 4.57 2.42
N LYS A 85 -7.23 5.66 2.66
CA LYS A 85 -8.57 5.67 3.25
C LYS A 85 -9.55 6.42 2.35
N GLY A 86 -10.77 5.91 2.24
CA GLY A 86 -11.83 6.50 1.41
C GLY A 86 -12.26 5.60 0.24
N ALA A 87 -13.42 5.90 -0.32
CA ALA A 87 -14.02 5.07 -1.37
C ALA A 87 -13.14 5.03 -2.62
N GLY A 88 -12.69 3.84 -3.02
CA GLY A 88 -11.95 3.62 -4.28
C GLY A 88 -10.56 4.27 -4.34
N CYS A 89 -10.00 4.69 -3.20
CA CYS A 89 -8.72 5.41 -3.17
C CYS A 89 -7.54 4.61 -3.76
N ASN A 90 -7.64 3.28 -3.79
CA ASN A 90 -6.62 2.38 -4.32
C ASN A 90 -6.84 1.99 -5.81
N GLN A 91 -7.54 2.82 -6.59
CA GLN A 91 -7.85 2.59 -8.01
C GLN A 91 -6.62 2.48 -8.93
N ILE A 92 -5.49 3.07 -8.56
CA ILE A 92 -4.21 2.97 -9.28
C ILE A 92 -3.15 2.35 -8.37
N LEU A 93 -2.24 1.56 -8.94
CA LEU A 93 -1.25 0.76 -8.21
C LEU A 93 -0.48 1.58 -7.16
N ARG A 94 0.32 2.54 -7.59
CA ARG A 94 0.94 3.57 -6.76
C ARG A 94 -0.06 4.70 -6.57
N ILE A 95 -0.59 4.75 -5.35
CA ILE A 95 -1.62 5.69 -4.91
C ILE A 95 -1.01 7.11 -4.91
N PRO A 96 -1.78 8.15 -5.29
CA PRO A 96 -1.32 9.53 -5.21
C PRO A 96 -0.99 9.93 -3.76
N ASP A 97 0.08 10.70 -3.58
CA ASP A 97 0.61 11.03 -2.26
C ASP A 97 -0.44 11.72 -1.35
N SER A 98 -1.33 12.54 -1.92
CA SER A 98 -2.42 13.20 -1.19
C SER A 98 -3.49 12.26 -0.63
N LEU A 99 -3.50 10.98 -1.02
CA LEU A 99 -4.44 9.96 -0.56
C LEU A 99 -3.76 8.91 0.33
N LEU A 100 -2.43 8.94 0.47
CA LEU A 100 -1.70 7.97 1.25
C LEU A 100 -2.01 8.12 2.73
N TYR A 101 -2.09 6.98 3.41
CA TYR A 101 -2.19 6.92 4.85
C TYR A 101 -0.95 7.54 5.52
N THR A 102 -1.18 8.37 6.55
CA THR A 102 -0.14 9.17 7.23
C THR A 102 0.23 8.66 8.63
N GLY A 103 -0.28 7.52 9.08
CA GLY A 103 0.02 7.00 10.42
C GLY A 103 -0.70 7.71 11.57
N GLU A 104 -1.35 8.85 11.34
CA GLU A 104 -1.97 9.68 12.38
C GLU A 104 -3.13 8.99 13.10
N ASP A 105 -3.85 8.11 12.41
CA ASP A 105 -4.97 7.35 12.99
C ASP A 105 -4.48 6.17 13.87
N HIS A 106 -3.18 5.87 13.90
CA HIS A 106 -2.65 4.72 14.63
C HIS A 106 -2.52 5.00 16.14
N PRO A 107 -3.06 4.16 17.04
CA PRO A 107 -3.05 4.42 18.48
C PRO A 107 -1.66 4.61 19.10
N SER A 108 -0.61 4.01 18.54
CA SER A 108 0.76 4.18 19.06
C SER A 108 1.46 5.46 18.59
N SER A 109 0.89 6.17 17.60
CA SER A 109 1.35 7.50 17.18
C SER A 109 1.21 8.56 18.30
N GLY A 110 0.36 8.29 19.31
CA GLY A 110 0.24 9.11 20.52
C GLY A 110 1.05 8.63 21.74
N ILE A 111 1.73 7.47 21.68
CA ILE A 111 2.45 6.88 22.83
C ILE A 111 3.96 6.76 22.58
N GLY A 112 4.44 6.96 21.35
CA GLY A 112 5.85 6.75 20.98
C GLY A 112 6.60 7.97 20.42
N GLY A 113 6.05 9.18 20.50
CA GLY A 113 6.64 10.41 19.95
C GLY A 113 7.63 11.12 20.88
N VAL A 114 8.48 10.39 21.60
CA VAL A 114 9.72 10.95 22.18
C VAL A 114 10.89 10.19 21.56
N ILE A 115 11.24 10.56 20.33
CA ILE A 115 12.65 10.47 19.91
C ILE A 115 13.33 11.69 20.52
N GLN A 116 13.81 11.50 21.74
CA GLN A 116 14.87 12.32 22.31
C GLN A 116 16.13 12.14 21.45
N ILE A 117 16.59 13.24 20.87
CA ILE A 117 18.00 13.67 20.68
C ILE A 117 19.06 12.58 20.42
N GLY A 118 19.69 12.70 19.25
CA GLY A 118 21.05 12.26 18.93
C GLY A 118 21.59 13.07 17.78
#